data_AF-F7S809-F1
#
_entry.id   AF-F7S809-F1
#
_cell.length_a   1.000
_cell.length_b   1.000
_cell.length_c   1.000
_cell.angle_alpha   90.00
_cell.angle_beta   90.00
_cell.angle_gamma   90.00
#
_symmetry.space_group_name_H-M   'P 1'
#
loop_
_entity.id
_entity.type
_entity.pdbx_description
1 polymer ?
#
loop_
_entity_poly.entity_id
_entity_poly.type
_entity_poly.pdbx_seq_one_letter_code
_entity_poly.pdbx_strand_id
1 'polypeptide(L)'
;MTAPSTVRPERNAAHEREKGRAMMKPASIMRSVRSVTLSLAVAGMAGFAPAAHAGQPRSYQRAQAAVAHGKLLDARLDLLNAVRRHPHDGAAHALLGEVSLQLGDAVSAEREARKAIAAGYQPNRSLALLLRSYVAQGRSIALLHDFPIGSATGVHAAVIAVGRARANL
;
A
#
# COMPACT_ATOMS: atom_id res chain seq x y z
N MET A 1 -4.65 56.68 55.98
CA MET A 1 -4.41 56.11 57.31
C MET A 1 -3.16 55.26 57.24
N THR A 2 -2.03 55.88 57.56
CA THR A 2 -1.22 55.59 58.77
C THR A 2 -0.37 54.32 58.61
N ALA A 3 0.88 54.53 58.15
CA ALA A 3 2.12 54.26 58.88
C ALA A 3 2.03 53.58 60.28
N PRO A 4 3.12 52.99 60.84
CA PRO A 4 4.37 52.54 60.19
C PRO A 4 5.01 51.28 60.83
N SER A 5 6.14 50.87 60.23
CA SER A 5 7.42 50.48 60.84
C SER A 5 7.48 49.75 62.20
N THR A 6 8.32 48.73 62.25
CA THR A 6 9.53 48.71 63.10
C THR A 6 10.64 47.90 62.38
N VAL A 7 11.79 48.51 62.02
CA VAL A 7 13.07 48.56 62.80
C VAL A 7 13.78 47.19 62.70
N ARG A 8 15.02 46.98 62.23
CA ARG A 8 16.33 47.67 62.39
C ARG A 8 17.41 46.95 61.51
N PRO A 9 18.75 47.12 61.68
CA PRO A 9 19.66 47.68 60.67
C PRO A 9 20.72 46.68 60.13
N GLU A 10 21.54 47.09 59.15
CA GLU A 10 23.03 47.01 59.19
C GLU A 10 23.68 47.43 57.84
N ARG A 11 24.21 48.65 57.84
CA ARG A 11 25.57 49.05 57.43
C ARG A 11 26.16 48.53 56.09
N ASN A 12 25.91 49.32 55.03
CA ASN A 12 26.83 49.93 54.04
C ASN A 12 28.32 49.50 54.01
N ALA A 13 29.08 49.52 52.91
CA ALA A 13 28.90 49.79 51.48
C ALA A 13 30.31 49.73 50.82
N ALA A 14 30.35 49.81 49.49
CA ALA A 14 31.45 50.28 48.63
C ALA A 14 32.44 49.24 48.07
N HIS A 15 32.32 48.88 46.77
CA HIS A 15 32.81 49.59 45.55
C HIS A 15 34.27 49.20 45.24
N GLU A 16 34.75 49.01 44.02
CA GLU A 16 34.24 48.80 42.67
C GLU A 16 35.53 48.59 41.85
N ARG A 17 35.59 47.61 40.95
CA ARG A 17 36.79 47.31 40.14
C ARG A 17 36.55 47.74 38.70
N GLU A 18 37.37 48.66 38.20
CA GLU A 18 37.51 48.84 36.75
C GLU A 18 38.93 49.28 36.40
N LYS A 19 39.63 48.48 35.58
CA LYS A 19 40.92 48.81 34.98
C LYS A 19 40.92 48.40 33.51
N GLY A 20 41.38 49.33 32.67
CA GLY A 20 42.33 48.98 31.61
C GLY A 20 41.78 48.94 30.18
N ARG A 21 41.73 50.12 29.57
CA ARG A 21 41.49 50.40 28.15
C ARG A 21 42.76 50.16 27.32
N ALA A 22 42.56 49.66 26.09
CA ALA A 22 43.42 49.80 24.88
C ALA A 22 44.77 49.03 24.85
N MET A 23 45.32 48.55 23.73
CA MET A 23 44.95 48.47 22.30
C MET A 23 46.16 47.84 21.57
N MET A 24 45.98 46.84 20.69
CA MET A 24 46.71 46.71 19.40
C MET A 24 46.24 45.46 18.60
N LYS A 25 45.89 45.68 17.33
CA LYS A 25 45.81 44.73 16.19
C LYS A 25 46.89 45.23 15.18
N PRO A 26 47.40 44.48 14.16
CA PRO A 26 46.56 43.72 13.21
C PRO A 26 47.23 42.54 12.43
N ALA A 27 46.42 42.01 11.50
CA ALA A 27 46.76 41.22 10.30
C ALA A 27 47.23 39.77 10.53
N SER A 28 46.78 38.75 9.81
CA SER A 28 46.09 38.66 8.52
C SER A 28 45.47 37.25 8.40
N ILE A 29 44.18 37.15 8.07
CA ILE A 29 43.58 35.88 7.61
C ILE A 29 42.82 36.19 6.33
N MET A 30 43.41 35.73 5.23
CA MET A 30 42.90 35.88 3.88
C MET A 30 42.35 34.53 3.39
N ARG A 31 41.26 34.62 2.63
CA ARG A 31 40.64 33.64 1.71
C ARG A 31 39.48 32.78 2.24
N SER A 32 38.34 33.47 2.28
CA SER A 32 37.15 33.24 1.43
C SER A 32 36.61 31.80 1.29
N VAL A 33 35.56 31.51 2.05
CA VAL A 33 34.61 30.42 1.76
C VAL A 33 33.44 31.00 0.98
N ARG A 34 33.27 30.50 -0.25
CA ARG A 34 32.25 30.91 -1.22
C ARG A 34 30.85 30.47 -0.78
N SER A 35 29.98 31.47 -0.65
CA SER A 35 28.54 31.55 -0.91
C SER A 35 27.71 30.24 -0.96
N VAL A 36 26.81 30.12 0.01
CA VAL A 36 25.63 29.25 0.03
C VAL A 36 24.71 29.60 -1.13
N THR A 37 24.41 28.63 -1.99
CA THR A 37 23.33 28.72 -2.98
C THR A 37 22.25 27.70 -2.61
N LEU A 38 21.11 28.22 -2.15
CA LEU A 38 19.89 27.49 -1.87
C LEU A 38 19.21 27.16 -3.20
N SER A 39 19.26 25.90 -3.63
CA SER A 39 18.51 25.42 -4.80
C SER A 39 17.29 24.63 -4.34
N LEU A 40 16.11 25.19 -4.61
CA LEU A 40 14.81 24.56 -4.46
C LEU A 40 14.58 23.67 -5.70
N ALA A 41 14.51 22.34 -5.54
CA ALA A 41 14.12 21.43 -6.61
C ALA A 41 12.88 20.63 -6.19
N VAL A 42 11.81 20.82 -6.95
CA VAL A 42 10.51 20.14 -6.81
C VAL A 42 10.46 18.96 -7.80
N ALA A 43 9.89 17.85 -7.30
CA ALA A 43 9.23 16.74 -8.00
C ALA A 43 10.05 15.80 -8.90
N GLY A 44 10.10 14.54 -8.46
CA GLY A 44 10.30 13.35 -9.30
C GLY A 44 9.56 12.16 -8.69
N MET A 45 8.37 11.86 -9.22
CA MET A 45 7.67 10.59 -9.04
C MET A 45 8.58 9.42 -9.46
N ALA A 46 8.80 8.44 -8.59
CA ALA A 46 9.00 7.02 -8.94
C ALA A 46 9.20 6.18 -7.66
N GLY A 47 8.20 6.16 -6.80
CA GLY A 47 8.13 5.22 -5.67
C GLY A 47 7.26 4.01 -6.00
N PHE A 48 7.37 3.42 -7.19
CA PHE A 48 6.84 2.06 -7.38
C PHE A 48 7.87 1.12 -6.77
N ALA A 49 7.76 0.88 -5.46
CA ALA A 49 8.43 -0.26 -4.87
C ALA A 49 7.79 -1.49 -5.55
N PRO A 50 8.53 -2.29 -6.36
CA PRO A 50 8.04 -3.62 -6.62
C PRO A 50 7.99 -4.26 -5.25
N ALA A 51 6.79 -4.59 -4.77
CA ALA A 51 6.66 -5.55 -3.70
C ALA A 51 7.44 -6.78 -4.19
N ALA A 52 8.64 -6.95 -3.65
CA ALA A 52 9.52 -8.01 -4.05
C ALA A 52 8.77 -9.30 -3.73
N HIS A 53 8.26 -9.96 -4.76
CA HIS A 53 7.67 -11.30 -4.67
C HIS A 53 8.79 -12.34 -4.49
N ALA A 54 9.81 -12.01 -3.69
CA ALA A 54 10.95 -12.83 -3.35
C ALA A 54 10.44 -14.00 -2.51
N GLY A 55 9.97 -15.04 -3.19
CA GLY A 55 9.28 -16.19 -2.59
C GLY A 55 8.27 -16.84 -3.50
N GLN A 56 7.80 -16.17 -4.57
CA GLN A 56 6.85 -16.79 -5.48
C GLN A 56 7.51 -17.84 -6.40
N PRO A 57 6.81 -18.94 -6.72
CA PRO A 57 7.34 -19.98 -7.59
C PRO A 57 7.76 -19.42 -8.94
N ARG A 58 8.86 -19.92 -9.49
CA ARG A 58 9.27 -19.57 -10.87
C ARG A 58 8.13 -19.76 -11.89
N SER A 59 7.26 -20.75 -11.68
CA SER A 59 6.10 -20.93 -12.55
C SER A 59 5.07 -19.79 -12.43
N TYR A 60 4.86 -19.20 -11.26
CA TYR A 60 3.99 -18.04 -11.13
C TYR A 60 4.53 -16.83 -11.92
N GLN A 61 5.85 -16.62 -11.90
CA GLN A 61 6.50 -15.56 -12.68
C GLN A 61 6.37 -15.80 -14.18
N ARG A 62 6.63 -17.02 -14.66
CA ARG A 62 6.43 -17.39 -16.06
C ARG A 62 4.98 -17.24 -16.50
N ALA A 63 4.03 -17.62 -15.63
CA ALA A 63 2.61 -17.45 -15.92
C ALA A 63 2.25 -15.97 -16.10
N GLN A 64 2.74 -15.07 -15.24
CA GLN A 64 2.50 -13.63 -15.41
C GLN A 64 3.04 -13.12 -16.76
N ALA A 65 4.23 -13.54 -17.15
CA ALA A 65 4.79 -13.20 -18.47
C ALA A 65 3.92 -13.78 -19.60
N ALA A 66 3.49 -15.03 -19.49
CA ALA A 66 2.60 -15.66 -20.46
C ALA A 66 1.26 -14.91 -20.60
N VAL A 67 0.64 -14.49 -19.48
CA VAL A 67 -0.57 -13.65 -19.50
C VAL A 67 -0.31 -12.32 -20.20
N ALA A 68 0.79 -11.64 -19.88
CA ALA A 68 1.16 -10.37 -20.53
C ALA A 68 1.36 -10.50 -22.05
N HIS A 69 1.73 -11.69 -22.52
CA HIS A 69 1.88 -12.02 -23.94
C HIS A 69 0.65 -12.69 -24.57
N GLY A 70 -0.48 -12.78 -23.85
CA GLY A 70 -1.72 -13.42 -24.35
C GLY A 70 -1.64 -14.95 -24.48
N LYS A 71 -0.58 -15.58 -23.96
CA LYS A 71 -0.35 -17.04 -23.99
C LYS A 71 -1.10 -17.72 -22.84
N LEU A 72 -2.43 -17.70 -22.90
CA LEU A 72 -3.28 -18.10 -21.78
C LEU A 72 -3.17 -19.60 -21.44
N LEU A 73 -2.95 -20.47 -22.43
CA LEU A 73 -2.73 -21.91 -22.18
C LEU A 73 -1.41 -22.16 -21.45
N ASP A 74 -0.33 -21.50 -21.84
CA ASP A 74 0.97 -21.57 -21.17
C ASP A 74 0.86 -21.06 -19.72
N ALA A 75 0.19 -19.91 -19.55
CA ALA A 75 -0.08 -19.36 -18.23
C ALA A 75 -0.83 -20.35 -17.33
N ARG A 76 -1.87 -21.02 -17.86
CA ARG A 76 -2.62 -22.03 -17.13
C ARG A 76 -1.72 -23.18 -16.66
N LEU A 77 -0.89 -23.74 -17.55
CA LEU A 77 0.02 -24.84 -17.19
C LEU A 77 1.00 -24.43 -16.08
N ASP A 78 1.54 -23.22 -16.17
CA ASP A 78 2.45 -22.70 -15.17
C ASP A 78 1.77 -22.39 -13.83
N LEU A 79 0.53 -21.92 -13.85
CA LEU A 79 -0.27 -21.69 -12.66
C LEU A 79 -0.69 -22.99 -11.99
N LEU A 80 -1.06 -24.02 -12.75
CA LEU A 80 -1.31 -25.37 -12.21
C LEU A 80 -0.08 -25.91 -11.46
N ASN A 81 1.12 -25.66 -12.01
CA ASN A 81 2.36 -25.99 -11.33
C ASN A 81 2.62 -25.13 -10.07
N ALA A 82 2.23 -23.86 -10.08
CA ALA A 82 2.37 -22.96 -8.94
C ALA A 82 1.49 -23.43 -7.76
N VAL A 83 0.19 -23.61 -8.01
CA VAL A 83 -0.78 -24.01 -6.97
C VAL A 83 -0.54 -25.43 -6.47
N ARG A 84 0.04 -26.32 -7.28
CA ARG A 84 0.45 -27.66 -6.83
C ARG A 84 1.59 -27.60 -5.81
N ARG A 85 2.54 -26.68 -5.98
CA ARG A 85 3.67 -26.51 -5.05
C ARG A 85 3.32 -25.69 -3.83
N HIS A 86 2.44 -24.70 -3.99
CA HIS A 86 1.98 -23.82 -2.92
C HIS A 86 0.45 -23.77 -2.91
N PRO A 87 -0.21 -24.78 -2.30
CA PRO A 87 -1.67 -24.93 -2.32
C PRO A 87 -2.46 -23.83 -1.61
N HIS A 88 -1.78 -22.92 -0.91
CA HIS A 88 -2.37 -21.80 -0.18
C HIS A 88 -1.97 -20.44 -0.76
N ASP A 89 -1.29 -20.42 -1.91
CA ASP A 89 -0.94 -19.17 -2.58
C ASP A 89 -2.17 -18.56 -3.24
N GLY A 90 -2.83 -17.66 -2.52
CA GLY A 90 -4.02 -16.97 -2.99
C GLY A 90 -3.79 -16.15 -4.25
N ALA A 91 -2.57 -15.65 -4.51
CA ALA A 91 -2.25 -14.93 -5.72
C ALA A 91 -2.23 -15.84 -6.95
N ALA A 92 -1.61 -17.03 -6.84
CA ALA A 92 -1.64 -18.05 -7.88
C ALA A 92 -3.06 -18.54 -8.16
N HIS A 93 -3.88 -18.75 -7.11
CA HIS A 93 -5.29 -19.12 -7.27
C HIS A 93 -6.10 -18.03 -7.97
N ALA A 94 -5.95 -16.75 -7.58
CA ALA A 94 -6.64 -15.66 -8.23
C ALA A 94 -6.27 -15.55 -9.72
N LEU A 95 -4.98 -15.59 -10.04
CA LEU A 95 -4.51 -15.50 -11.43
C LEU A 95 -4.94 -16.72 -12.26
N LEU A 96 -4.94 -17.93 -11.68
CA LEU A 96 -5.45 -19.13 -12.35
C LEU A 96 -6.95 -19.00 -12.63
N GLY A 97 -7.71 -18.43 -11.71
CA GLY A 97 -9.13 -18.19 -11.91
C GLY A 97 -9.41 -17.15 -13.00
N GLU A 98 -8.63 -16.07 -13.07
CA GLU A 98 -8.72 -15.08 -14.15
C GLU A 98 -8.39 -15.68 -15.52
N VAL A 99 -7.29 -16.41 -15.63
CA VAL A 99 -6.91 -17.13 -16.84
C VAL A 99 -7.99 -18.15 -17.24
N SER A 100 -8.61 -18.82 -16.26
CA SER A 100 -9.68 -19.78 -16.52
C SER A 100 -10.92 -19.11 -17.12
N LEU A 101 -11.33 -17.93 -16.62
CA LEU A 101 -12.42 -17.16 -17.23
C LEU A 101 -12.12 -16.76 -18.67
N GLN A 102 -10.91 -16.25 -18.93
CA GLN A 102 -10.53 -15.81 -20.27
C GLN A 102 -10.52 -16.97 -21.29
N LEU A 103 -10.28 -18.18 -20.81
CA LEU A 103 -10.32 -19.40 -21.60
C LEU A 103 -11.70 -20.09 -21.61
N GLY A 104 -12.74 -19.47 -21.04
CA GLY A 104 -14.10 -20.01 -21.00
C GLY A 104 -14.35 -21.11 -19.97
N ASP A 105 -13.39 -21.43 -19.11
CA ASP A 105 -13.54 -22.41 -18.03
C ASP A 105 -14.03 -21.72 -16.74
N ALA A 106 -15.30 -21.34 -16.74
CA ALA A 106 -15.91 -20.62 -15.63
C ALA A 106 -16.07 -21.47 -14.36
N VAL A 107 -16.14 -22.80 -14.49
CA VAL A 107 -16.22 -23.73 -13.36
C VAL A 107 -14.89 -23.79 -12.62
N SER A 108 -13.78 -23.90 -13.34
CA SER A 108 -12.46 -23.78 -12.70
C SER A 108 -12.23 -22.40 -12.11
N ALA A 109 -12.67 -21.34 -12.80
CA ALA A 109 -12.54 -19.99 -12.27
C ALA A 109 -13.21 -19.81 -10.90
N GLU A 110 -14.42 -20.34 -10.71
CA GLU A 110 -15.12 -20.31 -9.42
C GLU A 110 -14.30 -20.99 -8.33
N ARG A 111 -13.85 -22.22 -8.60
CA ARG A 111 -13.09 -23.02 -7.63
C ARG A 111 -11.83 -22.29 -7.18
N GLU A 112 -11.08 -21.72 -8.11
CA GLU A 112 -9.85 -21.01 -7.79
C GLU A 112 -10.12 -19.65 -7.12
N ALA A 113 -11.20 -18.94 -7.49
CA ALA A 113 -11.63 -17.73 -6.79
C ALA A 113 -11.96 -17.99 -5.31
N ARG A 114 -12.66 -19.10 -5.02
CA ARG A 114 -12.96 -19.51 -3.63
C ARG A 114 -11.68 -19.78 -2.82
N LYS A 115 -10.69 -20.42 -3.42
CA LYS A 115 -9.38 -20.64 -2.77
C LYS A 115 -8.63 -19.32 -2.53
N ALA A 116 -8.67 -18.38 -3.47
CA ALA A 116 -8.08 -17.06 -3.28
C ALA A 116 -8.75 -16.28 -2.14
N ILE A 117 -10.09 -16.35 -2.02
CA ILE A 117 -10.85 -15.79 -0.90
C ILE A 117 -10.45 -16.47 0.41
N ALA A 118 -10.38 -17.80 0.44
CA ALA A 118 -10.00 -18.56 1.64
C ALA A 118 -8.57 -18.24 2.11
N ALA A 119 -7.67 -17.91 1.18
CA ALA A 119 -6.31 -17.46 1.47
C ALA A 119 -6.23 -15.95 1.86
N GLY A 120 -7.35 -15.23 1.90
CA GLY A 120 -7.40 -13.81 2.22
C GLY A 120 -6.77 -12.90 1.14
N TYR A 121 -6.52 -13.42 -0.07
CA TYR A 121 -5.88 -12.65 -1.12
C TYR A 121 -6.85 -11.65 -1.73
N GLN A 122 -6.53 -10.36 -1.62
CA GLN A 122 -7.27 -9.26 -2.26
C GLN A 122 -8.79 -9.44 -2.20
N PRO A 123 -9.41 -9.42 -1.00
CA PRO A 123 -10.78 -9.93 -0.79
C PRO A 123 -11.82 -9.39 -1.78
N ASN A 124 -11.79 -8.10 -2.07
CA ASN A 124 -12.71 -7.47 -3.04
C ASN A 124 -12.49 -7.97 -4.48
N ARG A 125 -11.24 -8.15 -4.92
CA ARG A 125 -10.92 -8.64 -6.27
C ARG A 125 -11.28 -10.11 -6.41
N SER A 126 -10.97 -10.91 -5.41
CA SER A 126 -11.29 -12.33 -5.40
C SER A 126 -12.81 -12.56 -5.34
N LEU A 127 -13.54 -11.74 -4.59
CA LEU A 127 -15.01 -11.73 -4.64
C LEU A 127 -15.53 -11.33 -6.03
N ALA A 128 -15.00 -10.27 -6.64
CA ALA A 128 -15.41 -9.87 -7.99
C ALA A 128 -15.14 -10.99 -9.02
N LEU A 129 -14.03 -11.71 -8.89
CA LEU A 129 -13.72 -12.89 -9.70
C LEU A 129 -14.76 -14.00 -9.50
N LEU A 130 -15.13 -14.30 -8.25
CA LEU A 130 -16.17 -15.28 -7.93
C LEU A 130 -17.52 -14.90 -8.56
N LEU A 131 -17.96 -13.65 -8.41
CA LEU A 131 -19.23 -13.20 -8.97
C LEU A 131 -19.24 -13.26 -10.51
N ARG A 132 -18.13 -12.89 -11.17
CA ARG A 132 -18.00 -13.05 -12.62
C ARG A 132 -18.08 -14.52 -13.05
N SER A 133 -17.52 -15.44 -12.26
CA SER A 133 -17.59 -16.87 -12.56
C SER A 133 -19.01 -17.42 -12.50
N TYR A 134 -19.84 -16.95 -11.57
CA TYR A 134 -21.27 -17.29 -11.53
C TYR A 134 -22.01 -16.82 -12.79
N VAL A 135 -21.81 -15.55 -13.19
CA VAL A 135 -22.43 -14.99 -14.41
C VAL A 135 -21.98 -15.76 -15.65
N ALA A 136 -20.68 -16.05 -15.77
CA ALA A 136 -20.13 -16.81 -16.90
C ALA A 136 -20.64 -18.26 -16.97
N GLN A 137 -21.08 -18.85 -15.85
CA GLN A 137 -21.75 -20.15 -15.80
C GLN A 137 -23.26 -20.08 -16.07
N GLY A 138 -23.83 -18.89 -16.31
CA GLY A 138 -25.29 -18.71 -16.41
C GLY A 138 -26.02 -18.88 -15.07
N ARG A 139 -25.30 -18.87 -13.95
CA ARG A 139 -25.84 -19.08 -12.59
C ARG A 139 -26.28 -17.77 -11.93
N SER A 140 -26.94 -16.92 -12.70
CA SER A 140 -27.41 -15.60 -12.25
C SER A 140 -28.39 -15.70 -11.07
N ILE A 141 -29.33 -16.66 -11.11
CA ILE A 141 -30.30 -16.87 -10.02
C ILE A 141 -29.58 -17.25 -8.72
N ALA A 142 -28.62 -18.19 -8.80
CA ALA A 142 -27.83 -18.58 -7.64
C ALA A 142 -27.00 -17.42 -7.09
N LEU A 143 -26.43 -16.58 -7.97
CA LEU A 143 -25.71 -15.37 -7.54
C LEU A 143 -26.63 -14.44 -6.74
N LEU A 144 -27.84 -14.16 -7.25
CA LEU A 144 -28.78 -13.26 -6.59
C LEU A 144 -29.28 -13.80 -5.24
N HIS A 145 -29.36 -15.13 -5.10
CA HIS A 145 -29.68 -15.80 -3.84
C HIS A 145 -28.51 -15.77 -2.85
N ASP A 146 -27.32 -16.22 -3.27
CA ASP A 146 -26.15 -16.39 -2.40
C ASP A 146 -25.54 -15.06 -1.95
N PHE A 147 -25.74 -13.99 -2.73
CA PHE A 147 -25.20 -12.66 -2.46
C PHE A 147 -26.33 -11.61 -2.41
N PRO A 148 -27.14 -11.59 -1.33
CA PRO A 148 -28.21 -10.62 -1.17
C PRO A 148 -27.68 -9.21 -0.90
N ILE A 149 -28.49 -8.19 -1.21
CA ILE A 149 -28.18 -6.79 -0.84
C ILE A 149 -28.17 -6.68 0.69
N GLY A 150 -27.25 -5.90 1.25
CA GLY A 150 -27.13 -5.70 2.70
C GLY A 150 -26.36 -6.80 3.43
N SER A 151 -25.85 -7.82 2.74
CA SER A 151 -25.01 -8.87 3.35
C SER A 151 -23.61 -8.40 3.72
N ALA A 152 -23.19 -7.23 3.24
CA ALA A 152 -21.89 -6.63 3.51
C ALA A 152 -21.99 -5.10 3.51
N THR A 153 -20.92 -4.44 3.95
CA THR A 153 -20.80 -2.97 3.97
C THR A 153 -19.60 -2.49 3.17
N GLY A 154 -19.54 -1.18 2.90
CA GLY A 154 -18.42 -0.54 2.21
C GLY A 154 -18.15 -1.08 0.81
N VAL A 155 -16.86 -1.23 0.45
CA VAL A 155 -16.43 -1.67 -0.88
C VAL A 155 -16.91 -3.10 -1.20
N HIS A 156 -16.96 -3.98 -0.20
CA HIS A 156 -17.45 -5.36 -0.38
C HIS A 156 -18.91 -5.36 -0.86
N ALA A 157 -19.76 -4.51 -0.26
CA ALA A 157 -21.15 -4.33 -0.68
C ALA A 157 -21.26 -3.81 -2.12
N ALA A 158 -20.41 -2.86 -2.51
CA ALA A 158 -20.37 -2.34 -3.86
C ALA A 158 -20.01 -3.42 -4.90
N VAL A 159 -19.05 -4.31 -4.58
CA VAL A 159 -18.69 -5.44 -5.45
C VAL A 159 -19.88 -6.41 -5.61
N ILE A 160 -20.60 -6.71 -4.53
CA ILE A 160 -21.82 -7.53 -4.59
C ILE A 160 -22.87 -6.86 -5.47
N ALA A 161 -23.14 -5.56 -5.27
CA ALA A 161 -24.10 -4.83 -6.09
C ALA A 161 -23.76 -4.87 -7.58
N VAL A 162 -22.49 -4.72 -7.94
CA VAL A 162 -22.00 -4.84 -9.32
C VAL A 162 -22.21 -6.25 -9.88
N GLY A 163 -21.91 -7.29 -9.11
CA GLY A 163 -22.16 -8.68 -9.53
C GLY A 163 -23.64 -8.95 -9.76
N ARG A 164 -24.50 -8.46 -8.86
CA ARG A 164 -25.96 -8.55 -9.00
C ARG A 164 -26.46 -7.82 -10.23
N ALA A 165 -25.97 -6.60 -10.49
CA ALA A 165 -26.37 -5.83 -11.67
C ALA A 165 -26.08 -6.61 -12.96
N ARG A 166 -24.90 -7.25 -13.07
CA ARG A 166 -24.55 -8.12 -14.20
C ARG A 166 -25.42 -9.36 -14.33
N ALA A 167 -25.90 -9.91 -13.21
CA ALA A 167 -26.76 -11.08 -13.20
C ALA A 167 -28.20 -10.79 -13.67
N ASN A 168 -28.59 -9.51 -13.78
CA ASN A 168 -29.93 -9.09 -14.23
C ASN A 168 -29.98 -8.69 -15.73
N LEU A 169 -28.85 -8.72 -16.44
CA LEU A 169 -28.77 -8.46 -17.89
C LEU A 169 -29.00 -9.76 -18.67
#